data_AF-A0A1V1P0Q5-F1
#
_entry.id   AF-A0A1V1P0Q5-F1
#
_cell.length_a   1.000
_cell.length_b   1.000
_cell.length_c   1.000
_cell.angle_alpha   90.00
_cell.angle_beta   90.00
_cell.angle_gamma   90.00
#
_symmetry.space_group_name_H-M   'P 1'
#
loop_
_entity.id
_entity.type
_entity.pdbx_description
1 polymer ?
#
loop_
_entity_poly.entity_id
_entity_poly.type
_entity_poly.pdbx_seq_one_letter_code
_entity_poly.pdbx_strand_id
1 'polypeptide(L)'
;MPIVHALNGEFDPIIINPAHAGNSKKKADKFDASLLAYHGLTGIWEKSFIPSGIQHDLTIVNRRFMKAKQGITKATNAIGARLIDYNILLPREIQVYSSSGKSILQAIVDGITDPVVAVKRATYYSCNLNMPDRNKKYQRLVEALTALPNLSAYARHVIGALMNEADFFERQCIIYHNWMSDLLKKIKITYDDGRVLTGLDIVDLLKTIPGVGSRYGEVLISETGIDIEKRFENAPALQSFAGFDPSKTYSADKVRSKKSKKGNKHIHTVTIQIAQAMLQHGKKDNPIAKWGRLYKMRMGGTSAAHNQAIAAIGKRIINISYHIIRTGKPYDGNRYNFNAHQTKMEKRLKQVATRVQDLAHEIHASEIDESARIIATEAIHALSSIAGIEGNFTLNSGVQDRPISELGFKRRTCNILLKAGIISFSMLWFRITQGTLLDIDRFGNKSYNDVVKGLVESGYILEKKI
;
A
#
# COMPACT_ATOMS: atom_id res chain seq x y z
N MET A 1 0.01 -20.78 17.41
CA MET A 1 -0.58 -20.05 18.53
C MET A 1 -1.60 -20.86 19.37
N PRO A 2 -1.56 -22.20 19.52
CA PRO A 2 -2.48 -22.88 20.44
C PRO A 2 -2.34 -22.39 21.89
N ILE A 3 -1.10 -22.22 22.36
CA ILE A 3 -0.78 -21.84 23.74
C ILE A 3 -1.30 -20.44 24.08
N VAL A 4 -1.16 -19.49 23.17
CA VAL A 4 -1.60 -18.09 23.39
C VAL A 4 -3.10 -18.02 23.61
N HIS A 5 -3.90 -18.74 22.81
CA HIS A 5 -5.35 -18.76 22.99
C HIS A 5 -5.78 -19.55 24.23
N ALA A 6 -5.06 -20.61 24.60
CA ALA A 6 -5.34 -21.40 25.80
C ALA A 6 -5.06 -20.64 27.10
N LEU A 7 -4.03 -19.78 27.12
CA LEU A 7 -3.67 -18.96 28.28
C LEU A 7 -4.44 -17.64 28.34
N ASN A 8 -5.13 -17.25 27.27
CA ASN A 8 -5.85 -16.01 27.19
C ASN A 8 -7.06 -16.04 28.13
N GLY A 9 -7.13 -15.11 29.10
CA GLY A 9 -8.20 -15.03 30.09
C GLY A 9 -7.66 -15.09 31.52
N GLU A 10 -6.93 -16.15 31.85
CA GLU A 10 -6.19 -16.24 33.13
C GLU A 10 -4.90 -15.41 33.08
N PHE A 11 -4.27 -15.32 31.90
CA PHE A 11 -3.06 -14.54 31.66
C PHE A 11 -3.27 -13.52 30.52
N ASP A 12 -2.36 -12.55 30.42
CA ASP A 12 -2.21 -11.62 29.27
C ASP A 12 -0.99 -12.04 28.43
N PRO A 13 -1.11 -13.08 27.56
CA PRO A 13 0.02 -13.58 26.80
C PRO A 13 0.51 -12.55 25.78
N ILE A 14 1.81 -12.22 25.84
CA ILE A 14 2.47 -11.28 24.93
C ILE A 14 3.28 -12.05 23.90
N ILE A 15 3.13 -11.68 22.63
CA ILE A 15 4.02 -12.13 21.55
C ILE A 15 4.89 -10.96 21.13
N ILE A 16 6.19 -11.16 21.02
CA ILE A 16 7.12 -10.14 20.51
C ILE A 16 7.76 -10.61 19.21
N ASN A 17 8.15 -9.64 18.38
CA ASN A 17 8.93 -9.94 17.20
C ASN A 17 10.37 -10.30 17.61
N PRO A 18 10.88 -11.51 17.30
CA PRO A 18 12.25 -11.90 17.66
C PRO A 18 13.32 -10.94 17.11
N ALA A 19 13.03 -10.25 16.00
CA ALA A 19 13.95 -9.26 15.45
C ALA A 19 14.16 -8.04 16.36
N HIS A 20 13.20 -7.72 17.24
CA HIS A 20 13.32 -6.64 18.23
C HIS A 20 14.09 -7.09 19.47
N ALA A 21 13.96 -8.38 19.84
CA ALA A 21 14.66 -8.97 20.98
C ALA A 21 16.14 -9.26 20.70
N GLY A 22 16.57 -9.21 19.44
CA GLY A 22 17.95 -9.50 19.02
C GLY A 22 18.23 -10.99 18.88
N ASN A 23 19.13 -11.36 17.97
CA ASN A 23 19.58 -12.74 17.83
C ASN A 23 20.68 -13.02 18.86
N SER A 24 20.39 -13.71 19.96
CA SER A 24 21.44 -14.35 20.76
C SER A 24 22.04 -15.49 19.91
N LYS A 25 23.25 -15.30 19.38
CA LYS A 25 23.97 -16.36 18.63
C LYS A 25 24.54 -17.45 19.54
N LYS A 26 24.38 -17.29 20.86
CA LYS A 26 24.73 -18.27 21.89
C LYS A 26 23.45 -18.62 22.63
N LYS A 27 23.19 -19.93 22.78
CA LYS A 27 22.06 -20.45 23.54
C LYS A 27 22.23 -20.04 25.01
N ALA A 28 21.48 -19.04 25.44
CA ALA A 28 21.58 -18.47 26.78
C ALA A 28 20.18 -18.45 27.40
N ASP A 29 19.60 -19.65 27.58
CA ASP A 29 18.19 -19.83 28.00
C ASP A 29 17.85 -19.01 29.27
N LYS A 30 18.78 -18.87 30.22
CA LYS A 30 18.62 -18.01 31.41
C LYS A 30 18.58 -16.51 31.10
N PHE A 31 19.44 -16.05 30.19
CA PHE A 31 19.48 -14.63 29.81
C PHE A 31 18.25 -14.25 28.99
N ASP A 32 17.85 -15.13 28.06
CA ASP A 32 16.64 -14.93 27.26
C ASP A 32 15.39 -14.90 28.17
N ALA A 33 15.31 -15.78 29.19
CA ALA A 33 14.24 -15.75 30.17
C ALA A 33 14.23 -14.46 31.01
N SER A 34 15.39 -14.01 31.52
CA SER A 34 15.51 -12.75 32.26
C SER A 34 15.13 -11.53 31.41
N LEU A 35 15.53 -11.53 30.13
CA LEU A 35 15.23 -10.44 29.21
C LEU A 35 13.73 -10.40 28.86
N LEU A 36 13.10 -11.56 28.65
CA LEU A 36 11.65 -11.67 28.49
C LEU A 36 10.87 -11.25 29.75
N ALA A 37 11.38 -11.60 30.94
CA ALA A 37 10.78 -11.16 32.21
C ALA A 37 10.91 -9.63 32.39
N TYR A 38 12.08 -9.07 32.09
CA TYR A 38 12.29 -7.63 32.08
C TYR A 38 11.35 -6.94 31.09
N HIS A 39 11.16 -7.51 29.90
CA HIS A 39 10.16 -7.02 28.97
C HIS A 39 8.74 -7.10 29.52
N GLY A 40 8.34 -8.20 30.16
CA GLY A 40 7.03 -8.32 30.80
C GLY A 40 6.78 -7.24 31.86
N LEU A 41 7.82 -6.81 32.57
CA LEU A 41 7.75 -5.73 33.57
C LEU A 41 7.72 -4.32 32.96
N THR A 42 8.51 -4.09 31.91
CA THR A 42 8.79 -2.73 31.40
C THR A 42 8.04 -2.39 30.12
N GLY A 43 7.57 -3.37 29.37
CA GLY A 43 6.97 -3.16 28.05
C GLY A 43 7.94 -2.65 26.98
N ILE A 44 9.26 -2.85 27.15
CA ILE A 44 10.29 -2.29 26.23
C ILE A 44 10.12 -2.62 24.74
N TRP A 45 9.41 -3.70 24.41
CA TRP A 45 9.12 -4.10 23.04
C TRP A 45 7.64 -4.03 22.74
N GLU A 46 7.32 -3.63 21.53
CA GLU A 46 5.95 -3.57 21.09
C GLU A 46 5.34 -5.00 20.98
N LYS A 47 4.14 -5.16 21.51
CA LYS A 47 3.38 -6.41 21.42
C LYS A 47 2.99 -6.65 19.95
N SER A 48 3.20 -7.87 19.47
CA SER A 48 2.73 -8.31 18.16
C SER A 48 1.21 -8.43 18.17
N PHE A 49 0.57 -7.98 17.10
CA PHE A 49 -0.87 -8.12 16.95
C PHE A 49 -1.31 -9.59 16.92
N ILE A 50 -2.29 -9.92 17.77
CA ILE A 50 -2.94 -11.23 17.84
C ILE A 50 -4.43 -11.00 17.53
N PRO A 51 -4.97 -11.52 16.41
CA PRO A 51 -6.39 -11.39 16.14
C PRO A 51 -7.19 -12.21 17.16
N SER A 52 -8.29 -11.64 17.65
CA SER A 52 -9.22 -12.25 18.62
C SER A 52 -10.66 -12.27 18.09
N GLY A 53 -11.50 -13.10 18.69
CA GLY A 53 -12.93 -13.22 18.35
C GLY A 53 -13.20 -13.45 16.85
N ILE A 54 -14.21 -12.78 16.31
CA ILE A 54 -14.65 -12.91 14.91
C ILE A 54 -13.51 -12.60 13.92
N GLN A 55 -12.61 -11.69 14.28
CA GLN A 55 -11.45 -11.36 13.44
C GLN A 55 -10.49 -12.55 13.32
N HIS A 56 -10.28 -13.30 14.41
CA HIS A 56 -9.46 -14.51 14.40
C HIS A 56 -10.04 -15.58 13.48
N ASP A 57 -11.34 -15.83 13.60
CA ASP A 57 -12.06 -16.79 12.77
C ASP A 57 -11.96 -16.41 11.29
N LEU A 58 -12.14 -15.12 10.98
CA LEU A 58 -11.99 -14.60 9.62
C LEU A 58 -10.56 -14.84 9.08
N THR A 59 -9.53 -14.61 9.88
CA THR A 59 -8.13 -14.92 9.51
C THR A 59 -7.94 -16.41 9.22
N ILE A 60 -8.47 -17.30 10.07
CA ILE A 60 -8.36 -18.76 9.90
C ILE A 60 -9.02 -19.19 8.59
N VAL A 61 -10.29 -18.81 8.39
CA VAL A 61 -11.06 -19.19 7.21
C VAL A 61 -10.40 -18.66 5.94
N ASN A 62 -9.93 -17.40 5.95
CA ASN A 62 -9.20 -16.81 4.83
C ASN A 62 -7.93 -17.61 4.47
N ARG A 63 -7.15 -18.01 5.47
CA ARG A 63 -5.93 -18.82 5.24
C ARG A 63 -6.25 -20.21 4.72
N ARG A 64 -7.35 -20.83 5.16
CA ARG A 64 -7.86 -22.11 4.62
C ARG A 64 -8.33 -21.96 3.17
N PHE A 65 -9.06 -20.89 2.84
CA PHE A 65 -9.40 -20.56 1.45
C PHE A 65 -8.16 -20.46 0.57
N MET A 66 -7.13 -19.72 1.02
CA MET A 66 -5.88 -19.58 0.26
C MET A 66 -5.18 -20.93 0.06
N LYS A 67 -5.24 -21.84 1.04
CA LYS A 67 -4.72 -23.21 0.93
C LYS A 67 -5.52 -24.06 -0.05
N ALA A 68 -6.85 -23.99 -0.02
CA ALA A 68 -7.69 -24.68 -0.99
C ALA A 68 -7.40 -24.21 -2.42
N LYS A 69 -7.28 -22.90 -2.64
CA LYS A 69 -6.88 -22.34 -3.95
C LYS A 69 -5.52 -22.85 -4.43
N GLN A 70 -4.54 -22.97 -3.53
CA GLN A 70 -3.25 -23.62 -3.84
C GLN A 70 -3.42 -25.10 -4.20
N GLY A 71 -4.35 -25.80 -3.54
CA GLY A 71 -4.73 -27.18 -3.86
C GLY A 71 -5.22 -27.33 -5.30
N ILE A 72 -6.14 -26.47 -5.76
CA ILE A 72 -6.59 -26.43 -7.16
C ILE A 72 -5.41 -26.27 -8.12
N THR A 73 -4.51 -25.31 -7.85
CA THR A 73 -3.33 -25.08 -8.69
C THR A 73 -2.41 -26.29 -8.73
N LYS A 74 -2.15 -26.95 -7.60
CA LYS A 74 -1.32 -28.15 -7.54
C LYS A 74 -1.93 -29.30 -8.33
N ALA A 75 -3.21 -29.59 -8.13
CA ALA A 75 -3.91 -30.63 -8.86
C ALA A 75 -3.95 -30.34 -10.37
N THR A 76 -4.24 -29.10 -10.77
CA THR A 76 -4.22 -28.68 -12.18
C THR A 76 -2.83 -28.84 -12.81
N ASN A 77 -1.77 -28.47 -12.09
CA ASN A 77 -0.40 -28.64 -12.57
C ASN A 77 -0.02 -30.13 -12.67
N ALA A 78 -0.49 -30.96 -11.73
CA ALA A 78 -0.29 -32.41 -11.79
C ALA A 78 -1.02 -33.03 -13.00
N ILE A 79 -2.24 -32.59 -13.31
CA ILE A 79 -2.96 -32.99 -14.53
C ILE A 79 -2.12 -32.63 -15.76
N GLY A 80 -1.66 -31.37 -15.84
CA GLY A 80 -0.80 -30.92 -16.95
C GLY A 80 0.46 -31.76 -17.10
N ALA A 81 1.14 -32.08 -16.00
CA ALA A 81 2.32 -32.95 -16.01
C ALA A 81 2.00 -34.36 -16.52
N ARG A 82 0.89 -34.96 -16.06
CA ARG A 82 0.45 -36.27 -16.55
C ARG A 82 0.13 -36.26 -18.04
N LEU A 83 -0.54 -35.23 -18.55
CA LEU A 83 -0.81 -35.12 -19.99
C LEU A 83 0.50 -35.07 -20.80
N ILE A 84 1.51 -34.32 -20.32
CA ILE A 84 2.82 -34.21 -20.96
C ILE A 84 3.54 -35.57 -20.99
N ASP A 85 3.46 -36.37 -19.93
CA ASP A 85 4.07 -37.71 -19.88
C ASP A 85 3.55 -38.63 -21.00
N TYR A 86 2.33 -38.37 -21.52
CA TYR A 86 1.70 -39.09 -22.63
C TYR A 86 1.71 -38.31 -23.95
N ASN A 87 2.62 -37.34 -24.11
CA ASN A 87 2.76 -36.49 -25.30
C ASN A 87 1.51 -35.66 -25.66
N ILE A 88 0.66 -35.37 -24.68
CA ILE A 88 -0.51 -34.49 -24.84
C ILE A 88 -0.15 -33.12 -24.28
N LEU A 89 0.07 -32.13 -25.16
CA LEU A 89 0.37 -30.76 -24.78
C LEU A 89 -0.79 -29.83 -25.14
N LEU A 90 -1.61 -29.47 -24.14
CA LEU A 90 -2.70 -28.52 -24.37
C LEU A 90 -2.16 -27.14 -24.77
N PRO A 91 -2.75 -26.49 -25.79
CA PRO A 91 -2.32 -25.17 -26.23
C PRO A 91 -2.51 -24.13 -25.12
N ARG A 92 -1.57 -23.18 -25.01
CA ARG A 92 -1.51 -22.15 -23.96
C ARG A 92 -2.79 -21.30 -23.87
N GLU A 93 -3.53 -21.22 -24.97
CA GLU A 93 -4.77 -20.50 -25.11
C GLU A 93 -5.94 -21.11 -24.30
N ILE A 94 -5.78 -22.34 -23.79
CA ILE A 94 -6.76 -23.02 -22.95
C ILE A 94 -6.15 -23.33 -21.59
N GLN A 95 -6.78 -22.78 -20.55
CA GLN A 95 -6.48 -23.21 -19.19
C GLN A 95 -6.98 -24.65 -19.01
N VAL A 96 -6.06 -25.53 -18.61
CA VAL A 96 -6.30 -26.98 -18.41
C VAL A 96 -7.58 -27.25 -17.62
N TYR A 97 -7.87 -26.44 -16.61
CA TYR A 97 -9.01 -26.62 -15.71
C TYR A 97 -10.13 -25.58 -15.90
N SER A 98 -10.23 -24.97 -17.09
CA SER A 98 -11.40 -24.16 -17.49
C SER A 98 -12.62 -25.04 -17.77
N SER A 99 -13.83 -24.49 -17.93
CA SER A 99 -15.03 -25.29 -18.26
C SER A 99 -14.84 -26.16 -19.51
N SER A 100 -14.20 -25.61 -20.55
CA SER A 100 -13.84 -26.35 -21.76
C SER A 100 -12.73 -27.37 -21.49
N GLY A 101 -11.70 -27.01 -20.72
CA GLY A 101 -10.64 -27.92 -20.32
C GLY A 101 -11.16 -29.12 -19.51
N LYS A 102 -12.01 -28.89 -18.51
CA LYS A 102 -12.71 -29.94 -17.74
C LYS A 102 -13.53 -30.86 -18.63
N SER A 103 -14.24 -30.31 -19.62
CA SER A 103 -15.05 -31.11 -20.55
C SER A 103 -14.18 -32.04 -21.42
N ILE A 104 -13.02 -31.55 -21.86
CA ILE A 104 -12.03 -32.35 -22.60
C ILE A 104 -11.42 -33.40 -21.67
N LEU A 105 -10.96 -33.02 -20.46
CA LEU A 105 -10.42 -33.96 -19.49
C LEU A 105 -11.43 -35.05 -19.12
N GLN A 106 -12.71 -34.71 -19.01
CA GLN A 106 -13.77 -35.70 -18.79
C GLN A 106 -13.92 -36.65 -19.98
N ALA A 107 -13.79 -36.16 -21.22
CA ALA A 107 -13.74 -37.04 -22.40
C ALA A 107 -12.61 -38.05 -22.32
N ILE A 108 -11.43 -37.58 -21.88
CA ILE A 108 -10.26 -38.41 -21.67
C ILE A 108 -10.56 -39.46 -20.60
N VAL A 109 -11.10 -39.07 -19.45
CA VAL A 109 -11.46 -39.99 -18.35
C VAL A 109 -12.44 -41.07 -18.82
N ASP A 110 -13.49 -40.65 -19.55
CA ASP A 110 -14.51 -41.55 -20.10
C ASP A 110 -13.97 -42.53 -21.16
N GLY A 111 -12.72 -42.35 -21.61
CA GLY A 111 -12.07 -43.25 -22.55
C GLY A 111 -12.35 -42.92 -24.02
N ILE A 112 -12.71 -41.68 -24.33
CA ILE A 112 -12.79 -41.25 -25.71
C ILE A 112 -11.40 -41.24 -26.33
N THR A 113 -11.24 -42.02 -27.39
CA THR A 113 -9.98 -42.15 -28.14
C THR A 113 -9.92 -41.22 -29.34
N ASP A 114 -11.06 -40.84 -29.92
CA ASP A 114 -11.12 -39.91 -31.05
C ASP A 114 -10.89 -38.45 -30.57
N PRO A 115 -9.79 -37.80 -31.01
CA PRO A 115 -9.49 -36.41 -30.66
C PRO A 115 -10.61 -35.43 -31.03
N VAL A 116 -11.28 -35.63 -32.16
CA VAL A 116 -12.37 -34.76 -32.63
C VAL A 116 -13.57 -34.86 -31.68
N VAL A 117 -13.93 -36.08 -31.27
CA VAL A 117 -15.02 -36.31 -30.33
C VAL A 117 -14.70 -35.73 -28.95
N ALA A 118 -13.45 -35.85 -28.50
CA ALA A 118 -13.01 -35.26 -27.24
C ALA A 118 -13.10 -33.71 -27.25
N VAL A 119 -12.61 -33.05 -28.30
CA VAL A 119 -12.71 -31.58 -28.41
C VAL A 119 -14.14 -31.12 -28.60
N LYS A 120 -15.00 -31.87 -29.29
CA LYS A 120 -16.43 -31.53 -29.46
C LYS A 120 -17.16 -31.36 -28.13
N ARG A 121 -16.75 -32.06 -27.06
CA ARG A 121 -17.29 -31.86 -25.71
C ARG A 121 -17.06 -30.45 -25.16
N ALA A 122 -16.02 -29.74 -25.61
CA ALA A 122 -15.84 -28.33 -25.32
C ALA A 122 -16.72 -27.46 -26.24
N THR A 123 -18.02 -27.41 -25.92
CA THR A 123 -19.09 -26.75 -26.72
C THR A 123 -18.76 -25.32 -27.14
N TYR A 124 -18.03 -24.57 -26.30
CA TYR A 124 -17.59 -23.21 -26.60
C TYR A 124 -16.79 -23.09 -27.91
N TYR A 125 -15.90 -24.06 -28.20
CA TYR A 125 -15.10 -24.04 -29.43
C TYR A 125 -15.82 -24.70 -30.59
N SER A 126 -16.52 -25.82 -30.34
CA SER A 126 -17.17 -26.61 -31.38
C SER A 126 -18.41 -25.93 -31.97
N CYS A 127 -19.11 -25.06 -31.23
CA CYS A 127 -20.29 -24.34 -31.73
C CYS A 127 -19.95 -23.04 -32.49
N ASN A 128 -18.69 -22.58 -32.46
CA ASN A 128 -18.29 -21.27 -33.00
C ASN A 128 -17.20 -21.39 -34.09
N LEU A 129 -17.23 -22.47 -34.86
CA LEU A 129 -16.23 -22.75 -35.92
C LEU A 129 -16.30 -21.76 -37.09
N ASN A 130 -17.39 -21.03 -37.23
CA ASN A 130 -17.54 -19.92 -38.18
C ASN A 130 -16.59 -18.74 -37.88
N MET A 131 -16.09 -18.61 -36.65
CA MET A 131 -15.10 -17.58 -36.29
C MET A 131 -13.67 -18.08 -36.57
N PRO A 132 -12.87 -17.41 -37.42
CA PRO A 132 -11.53 -17.88 -37.81
C PRO A 132 -10.60 -18.19 -36.63
N ASP A 133 -10.56 -17.31 -35.64
CA ASP A 133 -9.74 -17.48 -34.44
C ASP A 133 -10.17 -18.69 -33.59
N ARG A 134 -11.47 -19.03 -33.59
CA ARG A 134 -12.00 -20.16 -32.83
C ARG A 134 -11.74 -21.47 -33.57
N ASN A 135 -11.93 -21.48 -34.89
CA ASN A 135 -11.57 -22.62 -35.72
C ASN A 135 -10.08 -22.99 -35.60
N LYS A 136 -9.19 -21.99 -35.65
CA LYS A 136 -7.75 -22.21 -35.46
C LYS A 136 -7.42 -22.82 -34.10
N LYS A 137 -8.09 -22.39 -33.02
CA LYS A 137 -7.91 -22.97 -31.68
C LYS A 137 -8.45 -24.39 -31.57
N TYR A 138 -9.60 -24.65 -32.19
CA TYR A 138 -10.19 -25.97 -32.26
C TYR A 138 -9.25 -26.96 -32.96
N GLN A 139 -8.70 -26.60 -34.13
CA GLN A 139 -7.73 -27.42 -34.87
C GLN A 139 -6.50 -27.76 -34.01
N ARG A 140 -5.90 -26.76 -33.36
CA ARG A 140 -4.73 -26.97 -32.47
C ARG A 140 -5.03 -27.88 -31.28
N LEU A 141 -6.27 -27.88 -30.78
CA LEU A 141 -6.68 -28.81 -29.72
C LEU A 141 -6.80 -30.24 -30.24
N VAL A 142 -7.38 -30.42 -31.42
CA VAL A 142 -7.49 -31.75 -32.06
C VAL A 142 -6.09 -32.31 -32.30
N GLU A 143 -5.18 -31.50 -32.85
CA GLU A 143 -3.77 -31.84 -33.04
C GLU A 143 -3.08 -32.25 -31.72
N ALA A 144 -3.29 -31.48 -30.65
CA ALA A 144 -2.72 -31.74 -29.33
C ALA A 144 -3.21 -33.05 -28.69
N LEU A 145 -4.36 -33.57 -29.12
CA LEU A 145 -5.00 -34.76 -28.59
C LEU A 145 -4.80 -36.00 -29.49
N THR A 146 -4.02 -35.91 -30.57
CA THR A 146 -3.75 -37.05 -31.48
C THR A 146 -3.18 -38.29 -30.79
N ALA A 147 -2.50 -38.12 -29.65
CA ALA A 147 -1.96 -39.21 -28.84
C ALA A 147 -3.00 -39.90 -27.92
N LEU A 148 -4.27 -39.45 -27.88
CA LEU A 148 -5.30 -40.03 -27.02
C LEU A 148 -5.50 -41.55 -27.14
N PRO A 149 -5.47 -42.16 -28.33
CA PRO A 149 -5.62 -43.61 -28.45
C PRO A 149 -4.56 -44.42 -27.68
N ASN A 150 -3.40 -43.81 -27.42
CA ASN A 150 -2.28 -44.46 -26.73
C ASN A 150 -2.35 -44.34 -25.20
N LEU A 151 -3.37 -43.65 -24.68
CA LEU A 151 -3.51 -43.38 -23.25
C LEU A 151 -4.07 -44.60 -22.51
N SER A 152 -3.33 -45.12 -21.55
CA SER A 152 -3.76 -46.30 -20.78
C SER A 152 -4.97 -46.00 -19.88
N ALA A 153 -5.74 -47.04 -19.54
CA ALA A 153 -6.86 -46.91 -18.60
C ALA A 153 -6.41 -46.35 -17.24
N TYR A 154 -5.25 -46.77 -16.72
CA TYR A 154 -4.71 -46.26 -15.46
C TYR A 154 -4.30 -44.79 -15.53
N ALA A 155 -3.75 -44.34 -16.66
CA ALA A 155 -3.46 -42.93 -16.88
C ALA A 155 -4.74 -42.07 -16.81
N ARG A 156 -5.81 -42.55 -17.45
CA ARG A 156 -7.15 -41.94 -17.38
C ARG A 156 -7.68 -41.90 -15.96
N HIS A 157 -7.54 -42.99 -15.20
CA HIS A 157 -7.97 -43.04 -13.79
C HIS A 157 -7.20 -42.04 -12.91
N VAL A 158 -5.89 -41.89 -13.11
CA VAL A 158 -5.07 -40.90 -12.39
C VAL A 158 -5.51 -39.48 -12.73
N ILE A 159 -5.75 -39.18 -14.01
CA ILE A 159 -6.30 -37.87 -14.42
C ILE A 159 -7.64 -37.61 -13.74
N GLY A 160 -8.55 -38.61 -13.73
CA GLY A 160 -9.84 -38.50 -13.05
C GLY A 160 -9.71 -38.28 -11.54
N ALA A 161 -8.79 -38.97 -10.87
CA ALA A 161 -8.51 -38.75 -9.44
C ALA A 161 -8.02 -37.32 -9.17
N LEU A 162 -7.11 -36.80 -9.99
CA LEU A 162 -6.62 -35.42 -9.89
C LEU A 162 -7.71 -34.38 -10.19
N MET A 163 -8.64 -34.67 -11.11
CA MET A 163 -9.84 -33.84 -11.33
C MET A 163 -10.70 -33.82 -10.06
N ASN A 164 -10.95 -34.97 -9.44
CA ASN A 164 -11.72 -35.04 -8.19
C ASN A 164 -11.04 -34.26 -7.04
N GLU A 165 -9.71 -34.29 -6.95
CA GLU A 165 -8.96 -33.47 -5.98
C GLU A 165 -9.15 -31.97 -6.23
N ALA A 166 -9.04 -31.53 -7.48
CA ALA A 166 -9.25 -30.13 -7.83
C ALA A 166 -10.69 -29.68 -7.56
N ASP A 167 -11.70 -30.50 -7.92
CA ASP A 167 -13.11 -30.23 -7.63
C ASP A 167 -13.40 -30.22 -6.12
N PHE A 168 -12.74 -31.08 -5.34
CA PHE A 168 -12.81 -31.01 -3.87
C PHE A 168 -12.35 -29.65 -3.36
N PHE A 169 -11.20 -29.16 -3.81
CA PHE A 169 -10.70 -27.85 -3.39
C PHE A 169 -11.56 -26.68 -3.91
N GLU A 170 -12.19 -26.79 -5.08
CA GLU A 170 -13.16 -25.81 -5.57
C GLU A 170 -14.39 -25.74 -4.65
N ARG A 171 -14.96 -26.89 -4.26
CA ARG A 171 -16.06 -26.94 -3.28
C ARG A 171 -15.66 -26.32 -1.95
N GLN A 172 -14.45 -26.61 -1.46
CA GLN A 172 -13.93 -25.98 -0.23
C GLN A 172 -13.79 -24.46 -0.36
N CYS A 173 -13.33 -23.95 -1.51
CA CYS A 173 -13.28 -22.51 -1.75
C CYS A 173 -14.66 -21.86 -1.63
N ILE A 174 -15.72 -22.47 -2.18
CA ILE A 174 -17.09 -21.96 -2.09
C ILE A 174 -17.55 -21.93 -0.62
N ILE A 175 -17.35 -23.02 0.12
CA ILE A 175 -17.71 -23.11 1.54
C ILE A 175 -17.02 -22.01 2.36
N TYR A 176 -15.70 -21.89 2.22
CA TYR A 176 -14.94 -20.88 2.95
C TYR A 176 -15.30 -19.45 2.54
N HIS A 177 -15.65 -19.21 1.27
CA HIS A 177 -16.14 -17.90 0.82
C HIS A 177 -17.45 -17.50 1.49
N ASN A 178 -18.40 -18.43 1.60
CA ASN A 178 -19.66 -18.18 2.29
C ASN A 178 -19.44 -17.86 3.77
N TRP A 179 -18.60 -18.64 4.46
CA TRP A 179 -18.25 -18.36 5.86
C TRP A 179 -17.54 -17.01 6.03
N MET A 180 -16.61 -16.64 5.14
CA MET A 180 -15.98 -15.32 5.19
C MET A 180 -17.01 -14.21 5.02
N SER A 181 -17.95 -14.36 4.09
CA SER A 181 -19.03 -13.39 3.86
C SER A 181 -19.88 -13.19 5.13
N ASP A 182 -20.24 -14.29 5.80
CA ASP A 182 -21.02 -14.23 7.04
C ASP A 182 -20.24 -13.61 8.21
N LEU A 183 -18.94 -13.90 8.32
CA LEU A 183 -18.07 -13.27 9.33
C LEU A 183 -17.90 -11.77 9.05
N LEU A 184 -17.71 -11.37 7.79
CA LEU A 184 -17.57 -9.97 7.40
C LEU A 184 -18.84 -9.14 7.67
N LYS A 185 -20.04 -9.72 7.57
CA LYS A 185 -21.30 -9.07 7.96
C LYS A 185 -21.37 -8.77 9.47
N LYS A 186 -20.74 -9.61 10.29
CA LYS A 186 -20.78 -9.51 11.75
C LYS A 186 -19.77 -8.52 12.31
N ILE A 187 -18.64 -8.31 11.62
CA ILE A 187 -17.64 -7.32 12.00
C ILE A 187 -18.13 -5.93 11.59
N LYS A 188 -18.09 -4.97 12.52
CA LYS A 188 -18.53 -3.59 12.30
C LYS A 188 -17.49 -2.60 12.77
N ILE A 189 -17.47 -1.43 12.15
CA ILE A 189 -16.70 -0.26 12.56
C ILE A 189 -17.62 0.97 12.56
N THR A 190 -17.47 1.81 13.59
CA THR A 190 -18.18 3.07 13.72
C THR A 190 -17.21 4.21 13.45
N TYR A 191 -17.62 5.18 12.64
CA TYR A 191 -16.86 6.38 12.32
C TYR A 191 -17.33 7.57 13.18
N ASP A 192 -16.49 8.59 13.29
CA ASP A 192 -16.77 9.81 14.08
C ASP A 192 -18.04 10.55 13.64
N ASP A 193 -18.44 10.39 12.37
CA ASP A 193 -19.66 10.97 11.80
C ASP A 193 -20.91 10.10 12.02
N GLY A 194 -20.82 9.07 12.87
CA GLY A 194 -21.94 8.20 13.26
C GLY A 194 -22.24 7.08 12.26
N ARG A 195 -21.55 7.03 11.12
CA ARG A 195 -21.72 5.92 10.17
C ARG A 195 -21.21 4.62 10.77
N VAL A 196 -21.97 3.53 10.57
CA VAL A 196 -21.55 2.18 10.93
C VAL A 196 -21.45 1.36 9.66
N LEU A 197 -20.25 0.85 9.38
CA LEU A 197 -19.99 -0.01 8.23
C LEU A 197 -19.64 -1.42 8.69
N THR A 198 -20.12 -2.42 7.97
CA THR A 198 -19.71 -3.81 8.14
C THR A 198 -18.41 -4.08 7.39
N GLY A 199 -17.77 -5.21 7.69
CA GLY A 199 -16.63 -5.70 6.91
C GLY A 199 -16.95 -5.84 5.42
N LEU A 200 -18.18 -6.25 5.06
CA LEU A 200 -18.60 -6.32 3.65
C LEU A 200 -18.68 -4.94 3.00
N ASP A 201 -19.23 -3.94 3.69
CA ASP A 201 -19.29 -2.58 3.17
C ASP A 201 -17.88 -2.03 2.88
N ILE A 202 -16.91 -2.32 3.77
CA ILE A 202 -15.50 -1.97 3.54
C ILE A 202 -14.92 -2.71 2.32
N VAL A 203 -15.25 -3.99 2.11
CA VAL A 203 -14.85 -4.71 0.88
C VAL A 203 -15.41 -4.03 -0.37
N ASP A 204 -16.66 -3.59 -0.33
CA ASP A 204 -17.30 -2.87 -1.43
C ASP A 204 -16.68 -1.49 -1.68
N LEU A 205 -16.31 -0.76 -0.63
CA LEU A 205 -15.52 0.47 -0.76
C LEU A 205 -14.15 0.19 -1.39
N LEU A 206 -13.46 -0.87 -1.00
CA LEU A 206 -12.16 -1.22 -1.61
C LEU A 206 -12.28 -1.61 -3.10
N LYS A 207 -13.41 -2.20 -3.52
CA LYS A 207 -13.71 -2.50 -4.93
C LYS A 207 -13.84 -1.25 -5.80
N THR A 208 -14.07 -0.08 -5.21
CA THR A 208 -14.10 1.19 -5.97
C THR A 208 -12.73 1.60 -6.51
N ILE A 209 -11.63 1.01 -6.00
CA ILE A 209 -10.30 1.18 -6.58
C ILE A 209 -10.26 0.49 -7.96
N PRO A 210 -9.94 1.20 -9.06
CA PRO A 210 -10.00 0.64 -10.41
C PRO A 210 -9.12 -0.59 -10.60
N GLY A 211 -9.74 -1.77 -10.78
CA GLY A 211 -9.05 -3.05 -10.98
C GLY A 211 -8.82 -3.87 -9.70
N VAL A 212 -9.35 -3.44 -8.56
CA VAL A 212 -9.39 -4.21 -7.31
C VAL A 212 -10.70 -4.97 -7.22
N GLY A 213 -10.65 -6.26 -6.87
CA GLY A 213 -11.83 -7.12 -6.67
C GLY A 213 -12.09 -7.45 -5.21
N SER A 214 -13.24 -8.07 -4.91
CA SER A 214 -13.68 -8.44 -3.54
C SER A 214 -12.62 -9.20 -2.76
N ARG A 215 -11.94 -10.14 -3.42
CA ARG A 215 -10.94 -11.00 -2.80
C ARG A 215 -9.79 -10.23 -2.13
N TYR A 216 -9.43 -9.08 -2.69
CA TYR A 216 -8.43 -8.21 -2.08
C TYR A 216 -8.89 -7.69 -0.72
N GLY A 217 -10.12 -7.17 -0.66
CA GLY A 217 -10.71 -6.63 0.56
C GLY A 217 -10.87 -7.70 1.63
N GLU A 218 -11.37 -8.88 1.26
CA GLU A 218 -11.47 -10.03 2.17
C GLU A 218 -10.11 -10.39 2.79
N VAL A 219 -9.06 -10.51 1.96
CA VAL A 219 -7.72 -10.84 2.45
C VAL A 219 -7.18 -9.71 3.31
N LEU A 220 -7.33 -8.45 2.88
CA LEU A 220 -6.84 -7.30 3.62
C LEU A 220 -7.48 -7.26 5.01
N ILE A 221 -8.81 -7.18 5.09
CA ILE A 221 -9.55 -7.10 6.36
C ILE A 221 -9.27 -8.33 7.23
N SER A 222 -9.22 -9.54 6.67
CA SER A 222 -8.91 -10.75 7.46
C SER A 222 -7.53 -10.72 8.11
N GLU A 223 -6.55 -10.05 7.50
CA GLU A 223 -5.18 -10.00 8.00
C GLU A 223 -4.88 -8.72 8.77
N THR A 224 -5.58 -7.61 8.49
CA THR A 224 -5.43 -6.29 9.13
C THR A 224 -6.44 -6.01 10.24
N GLY A 225 -7.59 -6.66 10.27
CA GLY A 225 -8.71 -6.17 11.07
C GLY A 225 -9.43 -4.99 10.40
N ILE A 226 -10.64 -4.72 10.88
CA ILE A 226 -11.48 -3.61 10.38
C ILE A 226 -11.02 -2.25 10.94
N ASP A 227 -10.56 -2.24 12.19
CA ASP A 227 -10.08 -1.03 12.88
C ASP A 227 -8.62 -0.79 12.51
N ILE A 228 -8.44 -0.10 11.37
CA ILE A 228 -7.12 0.11 10.79
C ILE A 228 -6.30 1.14 11.58
N GLU A 229 -6.94 2.14 12.19
CA GLU A 229 -6.26 3.22 12.93
C GLU A 229 -5.69 2.70 14.25
N LYS A 230 -6.45 1.88 14.99
CA LYS A 230 -5.90 1.26 16.22
C LYS A 230 -4.74 0.33 15.95
N ARG A 231 -4.63 -0.20 14.73
CA ARG A 231 -3.58 -1.16 14.38
C ARG A 231 -2.36 -0.54 13.73
N PHE A 232 -2.55 0.51 12.93
CA PHE A 232 -1.48 1.13 12.18
C PHE A 232 -1.59 2.64 12.33
N GLU A 233 -0.52 3.25 12.85
CA GLU A 233 -0.43 4.69 13.04
C GLU A 233 -0.62 5.48 11.72
N ASN A 234 -0.17 4.90 10.62
CA ASN A 234 -0.19 5.55 9.31
C ASN A 234 -0.14 4.54 8.15
N ALA A 235 -0.42 5.03 6.92
CA ALA A 235 -0.37 4.20 5.72
C ALA A 235 1.01 3.55 5.45
N PRO A 236 2.16 4.21 5.69
CA PRO A 236 3.47 3.56 5.65
C PRO A 236 3.62 2.35 6.57
N ALA A 237 3.05 2.36 7.78
CA ALA A 237 3.06 1.21 8.68
C ALA A 237 2.32 0.01 8.05
N LEU A 238 1.13 0.23 7.47
CA LEU A 238 0.42 -0.81 6.72
C LEU A 238 1.22 -1.30 5.50
N GLN A 239 1.92 -0.42 4.79
CA GLN A 239 2.79 -0.81 3.67
C GLN A 239 3.93 -1.72 4.11
N SER A 240 4.57 -1.40 5.24
CA SER A 240 5.63 -2.23 5.81
C SER A 240 5.07 -3.59 6.23
N PHE A 241 3.93 -3.61 6.91
CA PHE A 241 3.21 -4.84 7.25
C PHE A 241 2.84 -5.67 6.03
N ALA A 242 2.44 -5.05 4.92
CA ALA A 242 2.12 -5.73 3.66
C ALA A 242 3.36 -6.12 2.81
N GLY A 243 4.58 -5.80 3.26
CA GLY A 243 5.82 -6.13 2.55
C GLY A 243 6.10 -5.24 1.34
N PHE A 244 5.71 -3.96 1.39
CA PHE A 244 5.96 -2.95 0.35
C PHE A 244 6.93 -1.85 0.81
N ASP A 245 7.72 -2.12 1.85
CA ASP A 245 8.76 -1.24 2.37
C ASP A 245 10.16 -1.68 1.86
N PRO A 246 10.78 -0.95 0.91
CA PRO A 246 12.12 -1.22 0.43
C PRO A 246 13.16 -0.68 1.44
N SER A 247 13.16 -1.21 2.66
CA SER A 247 14.18 -0.83 3.65
C SER A 247 15.56 -1.32 3.19
N LYS A 248 16.57 -0.45 3.27
CA LYS A 248 17.97 -0.83 3.00
C LYS A 248 18.54 -1.51 4.24
N THR A 249 19.13 -2.69 4.07
CA THR A 249 19.93 -3.33 5.14
C THR A 249 21.39 -2.90 4.97
N TYR A 250 21.98 -2.34 6.01
CA TYR A 250 23.38 -1.91 6.02
C TYR A 250 24.24 -2.88 6.85
N SER A 251 25.49 -3.08 6.46
CA SER A 251 26.52 -3.71 7.29
C SER A 251 27.84 -2.99 7.05
N ALA A 252 28.46 -2.45 8.09
CA ALA A 252 29.73 -1.70 8.01
C ALA A 252 29.76 -0.76 6.79
N ASP A 253 28.79 0.16 6.74
CA ASP A 253 28.59 1.18 5.70
C ASP A 253 28.27 0.70 4.27
N LYS A 254 28.14 -0.61 4.03
CA LYS A 254 27.71 -1.14 2.72
C LYS A 254 26.23 -1.54 2.72
N VAL A 255 25.50 -1.12 1.68
CA VAL A 255 24.12 -1.58 1.42
C VAL A 255 24.15 -3.05 0.99
N ARG A 256 23.75 -3.93 1.90
CA ARG A 256 23.76 -5.39 1.70
C ARG A 256 22.59 -5.89 0.85
N SER A 257 21.45 -5.19 0.88
CA SER A 257 20.26 -5.53 0.09
C SER A 257 19.36 -4.31 -0.11
N LYS A 258 18.75 -4.25 -1.30
CA LYS A 258 17.69 -3.29 -1.66
C LYS A 258 16.30 -3.97 -1.73
N LYS A 259 16.21 -5.24 -1.31
CA LYS A 259 14.96 -6.00 -1.33
C LYS A 259 14.05 -5.56 -0.20
N SER A 260 12.74 -5.57 -0.45
CA SER A 260 11.76 -5.25 0.59
C SER A 260 11.79 -6.28 1.73
N LYS A 261 11.47 -5.82 2.94
CA LYS A 261 11.26 -6.69 4.11
C LYS A 261 10.14 -7.70 3.81
N LYS A 262 10.25 -8.89 4.42
CA LYS A 262 9.18 -9.87 4.38
C LYS A 262 8.04 -9.36 5.26
N GLY A 263 6.93 -8.97 4.64
CA GLY A 263 5.67 -8.65 5.33
C GLY A 263 4.68 -9.83 5.33
N ASN A 264 3.42 -9.52 5.56
CA ASN A 264 2.30 -10.45 5.44
C ASN A 264 2.20 -10.97 4.01
N LYS A 265 2.61 -12.23 3.82
CA LYS A 265 2.63 -12.90 2.51
C LYS A 265 1.26 -12.93 1.82
N HIS A 266 0.16 -13.00 2.57
CA HIS A 266 -1.18 -13.11 1.98
C HIS A 266 -1.59 -11.80 1.32
N ILE A 267 -1.46 -10.69 2.05
CA ILE A 267 -1.70 -9.33 1.50
C ILE A 267 -0.73 -9.06 0.35
N HIS A 268 0.56 -9.36 0.54
CA HIS A 268 1.57 -9.12 -0.47
C HIS A 268 1.26 -9.84 -1.79
N THR A 269 0.99 -11.15 -1.74
CA THR A 269 0.70 -11.95 -2.94
C THR A 269 -0.54 -11.46 -3.68
N VAL A 270 -1.66 -11.20 -2.99
CA VAL A 270 -2.89 -10.73 -3.66
C VAL A 270 -2.69 -9.35 -4.28
N THR A 271 -1.95 -8.46 -3.60
CA THR A 271 -1.66 -7.11 -4.10
C THR A 271 -0.76 -7.15 -5.33
N ILE A 272 0.28 -8.00 -5.33
CA ILE A 272 1.17 -8.20 -6.48
C ILE A 272 0.40 -8.75 -7.69
N GLN A 273 -0.50 -9.72 -7.48
CA GLN A 273 -1.33 -10.28 -8.56
C GLN A 273 -2.21 -9.19 -9.22
N ILE A 274 -2.83 -8.34 -8.39
CA ILE A 274 -3.65 -7.23 -8.87
C ILE A 274 -2.78 -6.21 -9.62
N ALA A 275 -1.65 -5.80 -9.04
CA ALA A 275 -0.73 -4.86 -9.66
C ALA A 275 -0.18 -5.36 -11.00
N GLN A 276 0.14 -6.65 -11.09
CA GLN A 276 0.57 -7.30 -12.32
C GLN A 276 -0.54 -7.30 -13.38
N ALA A 277 -1.77 -7.69 -13.01
CA ALA A 277 -2.92 -7.66 -13.90
C ALA A 277 -3.25 -6.24 -14.38
N MET A 278 -3.21 -5.24 -13.50
CA MET A 278 -3.38 -3.83 -13.88
C MET A 278 -2.31 -3.36 -14.88
N LEU A 279 -1.03 -3.67 -14.62
CA LEU A 279 0.07 -3.23 -15.48
C LEU A 279 -0.04 -3.84 -16.89
N GLN A 280 -0.36 -5.13 -16.98
CA GLN A 280 -0.41 -5.88 -18.24
C GLN A 280 -1.72 -5.69 -19.01
N HIS A 281 -2.86 -5.69 -18.30
CA HIS A 281 -4.20 -5.78 -18.91
C HIS A 281 -5.15 -4.65 -18.50
N GLY A 282 -4.71 -3.71 -17.67
CA GLY A 282 -5.54 -2.56 -17.27
C GLY A 282 -5.96 -1.71 -18.48
N LYS A 283 -7.19 -1.21 -18.46
CA LYS A 283 -7.67 -0.30 -19.51
C LYS A 283 -6.82 0.99 -19.57
N LYS A 284 -6.87 1.73 -20.69
CA LYS A 284 -6.06 2.95 -20.90
C LYS A 284 -6.49 4.11 -20.00
N ASP A 285 -7.76 4.16 -19.64
CA ASP A 285 -8.40 5.11 -18.75
C ASP A 285 -8.15 4.83 -17.26
N ASN A 286 -7.71 3.62 -16.89
CA ASN A 286 -7.36 3.31 -15.51
C ASN A 286 -6.13 4.15 -15.07
N PRO A 287 -6.27 5.08 -14.12
CA PRO A 287 -5.21 6.03 -13.78
C PRO A 287 -4.01 5.35 -13.10
N ILE A 288 -4.24 4.31 -12.30
CA ILE A 288 -3.20 3.53 -11.62
C ILE A 288 -2.40 2.72 -12.63
N ALA A 289 -3.07 2.08 -13.60
CA ALA A 289 -2.41 1.35 -14.68
C ALA A 289 -1.60 2.28 -15.58
N LYS A 290 -2.15 3.43 -15.97
CA LYS A 290 -1.45 4.47 -16.74
C LYS A 290 -0.20 4.94 -16.01
N TRP A 291 -0.33 5.28 -14.72
CA TRP A 291 0.80 5.69 -13.89
C TRP A 291 1.87 4.59 -13.80
N GLY A 292 1.47 3.34 -13.61
CA GLY A 292 2.36 2.18 -13.53
C GLY A 292 3.17 1.96 -14.82
N ARG A 293 2.54 2.11 -15.99
CA ARG A 293 3.22 2.04 -17.29
C ARG A 293 4.24 3.16 -17.46
N LEU A 294 3.87 4.39 -17.10
CA LEU A 294 4.79 5.53 -17.11
C LEU A 294 5.95 5.34 -16.12
N TYR A 295 5.68 4.74 -14.95
CA TYR A 295 6.74 4.36 -14.01
C TYR A 295 7.70 3.33 -14.63
N LYS A 296 7.17 2.26 -15.25
CA LYS A 296 8.00 1.25 -15.94
C LYS A 296 8.91 1.89 -16.99
N MET A 297 8.38 2.78 -17.84
CA MET A 297 9.15 3.42 -18.89
C MET A 297 10.27 4.32 -18.33
N ARG A 298 9.99 5.09 -17.27
CA ARG A 298 11.00 5.91 -16.58
C ARG A 298 12.13 5.11 -15.96
N MET A 299 11.87 3.87 -15.56
CA MET A 299 12.87 2.96 -15.01
C MET A 299 13.62 2.14 -16.09
N GLY A 300 13.47 2.50 -17.37
CA GLY A 300 14.22 1.92 -18.49
C GLY A 300 13.50 0.79 -19.22
N GLY A 301 12.23 0.51 -18.93
CA GLY A 301 11.40 -0.43 -19.72
C GLY A 301 11.75 -1.92 -19.61
N THR A 302 12.80 -2.28 -18.86
CA THR A 302 13.32 -3.64 -18.69
C THR A 302 12.41 -4.56 -17.86
N SER A 303 12.73 -5.86 -17.80
CA SER A 303 12.06 -6.82 -16.90
C SER A 303 12.22 -6.44 -15.41
N ALA A 304 13.37 -5.86 -15.04
CA ALA A 304 13.57 -5.33 -13.69
C ALA A 304 12.64 -4.13 -13.42
N ALA A 305 12.51 -3.22 -14.40
CA ALA A 305 11.58 -2.09 -14.34
C ALA A 305 10.11 -2.54 -14.26
N HIS A 306 9.76 -3.66 -14.90
CA HIS A 306 8.43 -4.27 -14.79
C HIS A 306 8.11 -4.66 -13.34
N ASN A 307 9.01 -5.40 -12.69
CA ASN A 307 8.82 -5.83 -11.31
C ASN A 307 8.80 -4.64 -10.33
N GLN A 308 9.63 -3.61 -10.58
CA GLN A 308 9.60 -2.37 -9.81
C GLN A 308 8.27 -1.62 -9.96
N ALA A 309 7.72 -1.56 -11.19
CA ALA A 309 6.42 -0.96 -11.44
C ALA A 309 5.28 -1.70 -10.73
N ILE A 310 5.29 -3.04 -10.75
CA ILE A 310 4.33 -3.87 -10.00
C ILE A 310 4.40 -3.55 -8.51
N ALA A 311 5.61 -3.57 -7.92
CA ALA A 311 5.78 -3.26 -6.50
C ALA A 311 5.31 -1.83 -6.15
N ALA A 312 5.57 -0.87 -7.03
CA ALA A 312 5.17 0.52 -6.83
C ALA A 312 3.65 0.73 -6.96
N ILE A 313 2.98 0.03 -7.88
CA ILE A 313 1.51 -0.02 -7.96
C ILE A 313 0.94 -0.65 -6.68
N GLY A 314 1.50 -1.79 -6.24
CA GLY A 314 1.04 -2.45 -5.02
C GLY A 314 1.16 -1.55 -3.79
N LYS A 315 2.28 -0.84 -3.63
CA LYS A 315 2.47 0.17 -2.58
C LYS A 315 1.37 1.24 -2.61
N ARG A 316 0.98 1.72 -3.80
CA ARG A 316 -0.11 2.70 -3.95
C ARG A 316 -1.45 2.11 -3.57
N ILE A 317 -1.77 0.90 -4.01
CA ILE A 317 -3.02 0.22 -3.64
C ILE A 317 -3.13 0.12 -2.12
N ILE A 318 -2.09 -0.34 -1.43
CA ILE A 318 -2.08 -0.42 0.04
C ILE A 318 -2.30 0.95 0.70
N ASN A 319 -1.68 2.01 0.18
CA ASN A 319 -1.87 3.36 0.69
C ASN A 319 -3.32 3.84 0.54
N ILE A 320 -3.89 3.65 -0.65
CA ILE A 320 -5.28 4.00 -0.94
C ILE A 320 -6.21 3.22 -0.01
N SER A 321 -5.99 1.91 0.15
CA SER A 321 -6.79 1.06 1.01
C SER A 321 -6.78 1.50 2.47
N TYR A 322 -5.61 1.92 3.00
CA TYR A 322 -5.53 2.49 4.35
C TYR A 322 -6.50 3.67 4.49
N HIS A 323 -6.46 4.63 3.57
CA HIS A 323 -7.31 5.81 3.64
C HIS A 323 -8.80 5.51 3.41
N ILE A 324 -9.13 4.54 2.56
CA ILE A 324 -10.52 4.09 2.36
C ILE A 324 -11.07 3.48 3.65
N ILE A 325 -10.35 2.55 4.27
CA ILE A 325 -10.80 1.90 5.52
C ILE A 325 -10.90 2.96 6.64
N ARG A 326 -9.91 3.85 6.71
CA ARG A 326 -9.85 4.91 7.71
C ARG A 326 -10.99 5.91 7.63
N THR A 327 -11.41 6.28 6.42
CA THR A 327 -12.45 7.31 6.22
C THR A 327 -13.84 6.74 5.99
N GLY A 328 -13.94 5.45 5.67
CA GLY A 328 -15.19 4.81 5.26
C GLY A 328 -15.77 5.42 3.99
N LYS A 329 -14.92 5.98 3.12
CA LYS A 329 -15.34 6.67 1.88
C LYS A 329 -14.76 5.94 0.66
N PRO A 330 -15.47 5.95 -0.48
CA PRO A 330 -15.00 5.29 -1.69
C PRO A 330 -13.75 5.94 -2.25
N TYR A 331 -13.06 5.22 -3.13
CA TYR A 331 -11.93 5.74 -3.89
C TYR A 331 -12.34 6.98 -4.70
N ASP A 332 -11.59 8.06 -4.51
CA ASP A 332 -11.73 9.30 -5.27
C ASP A 332 -10.43 9.56 -6.03
N GLY A 333 -10.47 9.36 -7.35
CA GLY A 333 -9.31 9.55 -8.23
C GLY A 333 -8.77 10.98 -8.24
N ASN A 334 -9.60 11.99 -7.92
CA ASN A 334 -9.19 13.40 -7.93
C ASN A 334 -8.23 13.72 -6.78
N ARG A 335 -8.34 13.00 -5.66
CA ARG A 335 -7.45 13.15 -4.49
C ARG A 335 -6.06 12.57 -4.73
N TYR A 336 -5.89 11.76 -5.78
CA TYR A 336 -4.62 11.14 -6.10
C TYR A 336 -4.06 11.81 -7.34
N ASN A 337 -3.29 12.89 -7.14
CA ASN A 337 -2.59 13.53 -8.25
C ASN A 337 -1.47 12.62 -8.78
N PHE A 338 -1.66 12.07 -9.98
CA PHE A 338 -0.73 11.12 -10.60
C PHE A 338 0.40 11.81 -11.40
N ASN A 339 0.49 13.15 -11.40
CA ASN A 339 1.50 13.88 -12.16
C ASN A 339 2.91 13.73 -11.56
N ALA A 340 3.72 12.89 -12.23
CA ALA A 340 5.11 12.62 -11.89
C ALA A 340 6.00 13.88 -11.83
N HIS A 341 5.70 14.91 -12.61
CA HIS A 341 6.45 16.17 -12.63
C HIS A 341 6.28 16.93 -11.31
N GLN A 342 5.05 17.00 -10.83
CA GLN A 342 4.68 17.72 -9.60
C GLN A 342 5.28 17.03 -8.36
N THR A 343 5.20 15.70 -8.28
CA THR A 343 5.83 14.93 -7.17
C THR A 343 7.36 15.04 -7.15
N LYS A 344 8.02 15.17 -8.33
CA LYS A 344 9.48 15.35 -8.41
C LYS A 344 9.87 16.75 -7.94
N MET A 345 9.08 17.76 -8.29
CA MET A 345 9.28 19.14 -7.84
C MET A 345 9.07 19.26 -6.34
N GLU A 346 7.94 18.76 -5.81
CA GLU A 346 7.66 18.72 -4.37
C GLU A 346 8.75 18.00 -3.58
N LYS A 347 9.24 16.85 -4.07
CA LYS A 347 10.33 16.13 -3.40
C LYS A 347 11.64 16.91 -3.42
N ARG A 348 11.97 17.59 -4.53
CA ARG A 348 13.14 18.48 -4.61
C ARG A 348 12.99 19.66 -3.66
N LEU A 349 11.82 20.28 -3.60
CA LEU A 349 11.51 21.38 -2.67
C LEU A 349 11.69 20.94 -1.21
N LYS A 350 11.15 19.77 -0.82
CA LYS A 350 11.36 19.22 0.53
C LYS A 350 12.84 18.93 0.83
N GLN A 351 13.58 18.37 -0.13
CA GLN A 351 15.02 18.11 0.05
C GLN A 351 15.85 19.39 0.19
N VAL A 352 15.50 20.44 -0.57
CA VAL A 352 16.13 21.76 -0.46
C VAL A 352 15.78 22.38 0.90
N ALA A 353 14.51 22.29 1.33
CA ALA A 353 14.09 22.80 2.63
C ALA A 353 14.84 22.15 3.81
N THR A 354 14.97 20.81 3.82
CA THR A 354 15.74 20.11 4.87
C THR A 354 17.22 20.52 4.86
N ARG A 355 17.86 20.61 3.68
CA ARG A 355 19.26 21.04 3.60
C ARG A 355 19.49 22.46 4.09
N VAL A 356 18.52 23.36 3.84
CA VAL A 356 18.61 24.73 4.32
C VAL A 356 18.37 24.80 5.82
N GLN A 357 17.50 23.96 6.39
CA GLN A 357 17.39 23.79 7.84
C GLN A 357 18.70 23.29 8.46
N ASP A 358 19.32 22.25 7.87
CA ASP A 358 20.60 21.70 8.36
C ASP A 358 21.71 22.77 8.32
N LEU A 359 21.86 23.47 7.19
CA LEU A 359 22.86 24.53 7.03
C LEU A 359 22.63 25.71 7.98
N ALA A 360 21.38 26.05 8.25
CA ALA A 360 21.06 27.10 9.20
C ALA A 360 21.34 26.67 10.65
N HIS A 361 21.07 25.42 11.01
CA HIS A 361 21.47 24.89 12.31
C HIS A 361 23.00 24.93 12.49
N GLU A 362 23.77 24.64 11.42
CA GLU A 362 25.23 24.79 11.42
C GLU A 362 25.66 26.26 11.60
N ILE A 363 25.03 27.20 10.88
CA ILE A 363 25.30 28.65 10.98
C ILE A 363 24.96 29.19 12.38
N HIS A 364 23.84 28.75 12.97
CA HIS A 364 23.45 29.09 14.34
C HIS A 364 24.42 28.53 15.39
N ALA A 365 25.01 27.35 15.14
CA ALA A 365 25.99 26.73 16.02
C ALA A 365 27.40 27.33 15.90
N SER A 366 27.71 27.99 14.79
CA SER A 366 29.00 28.65 14.56
C SER A 366 29.03 30.09 15.08
N GLU A 367 30.22 30.56 15.49
CA GLU A 367 30.51 31.97 15.84
C GLU A 367 30.58 32.85 14.57
N ILE A 368 29.46 32.97 13.86
CA ILE A 368 29.34 33.85 12.68
C ILE A 368 28.55 35.10 13.09
N ASP A 369 28.87 36.22 12.44
CA ASP A 369 28.18 37.51 12.55
C ASP A 369 26.64 37.37 12.52
N GLU A 370 25.96 38.12 13.39
CA GLU A 370 24.50 38.03 13.63
C GLU A 370 23.69 38.24 12.34
N SER A 371 24.22 39.04 11.40
CA SER A 371 23.65 39.29 10.07
C SER A 371 23.55 38.02 9.21
N ALA A 372 24.52 37.12 9.30
CA ALA A 372 24.52 35.86 8.55
C ALA A 372 23.48 34.86 9.10
N ARG A 373 23.27 34.86 10.42
CA ARG A 373 22.22 34.05 11.07
C ARG A 373 20.82 34.51 10.64
N ILE A 374 20.62 35.82 10.50
CA ILE A 374 19.36 36.41 10.03
C ILE A 374 19.08 35.98 8.58
N ILE A 375 20.06 36.12 7.67
CA ILE A 375 19.92 35.75 6.25
C ILE A 375 19.64 34.25 6.09
N ALA A 376 20.35 33.39 6.85
CA ALA A 376 20.12 31.95 6.82
C ALA A 376 18.71 31.59 7.30
N THR A 377 18.22 32.27 8.34
CA THR A 377 16.89 32.06 8.89
C THR A 377 15.80 32.51 7.91
N GLU A 378 15.94 33.67 7.27
CA GLU A 378 15.01 34.13 6.23
C GLU A 378 14.92 33.15 5.04
N ALA A 379 16.05 32.58 4.62
CA ALA A 379 16.09 31.57 3.56
C ALA A 379 15.33 30.28 3.93
N ILE A 380 15.44 29.80 5.18
CA ILE A 380 14.66 28.64 5.68
C ILE A 380 13.16 28.92 5.57
N HIS A 381 12.72 30.10 5.99
CA HIS A 381 11.30 30.44 6.05
C HIS A 381 10.70 30.67 4.67
N ALA A 382 11.42 31.31 3.75
CA ALA A 382 11.01 31.42 2.36
C ALA A 382 10.81 30.04 1.72
N LEU A 383 11.72 29.09 1.98
CA LEU A 383 11.63 27.73 1.46
C LEU A 383 10.55 26.88 2.13
N SER A 384 10.30 27.07 3.43
CA SER A 384 9.24 26.39 4.18
C SER A 384 7.85 26.90 3.78
N SER A 385 7.73 28.18 3.44
CA SER A 385 6.54 28.80 2.85
C SER A 385 6.23 28.21 1.46
N ILE A 386 7.24 28.08 0.59
CA ILE A 386 7.11 27.43 -0.73
C ILE A 386 6.72 25.94 -0.59
N ALA A 387 7.16 25.28 0.48
CA ALA A 387 6.81 23.89 0.79
C ALA A 387 5.43 23.70 1.43
N GLY A 388 4.70 24.79 1.73
CA GLY A 388 3.31 24.78 2.19
C GLY A 388 3.09 24.37 3.64
N ILE A 389 4.05 24.65 4.54
CA ILE A 389 4.02 24.08 5.91
C ILE A 389 3.19 24.90 6.93
N GLU A 390 2.97 26.23 6.86
CA GLU A 390 2.30 26.94 7.98
C GLU A 390 1.40 28.17 7.64
N GLY A 391 0.47 28.50 8.58
CA GLY A 391 -0.23 29.78 8.80
C GLY A 391 -1.47 30.14 7.96
N ASN A 392 -2.40 30.96 8.50
CA ASN A 392 -3.60 31.51 7.81
C ASN A 392 -3.27 32.59 6.76
N PHE A 393 -2.00 32.98 6.63
CA PHE A 393 -1.55 34.02 5.70
C PHE A 393 -0.39 33.49 4.83
N THR A 394 -0.22 34.04 3.63
CA THR A 394 0.89 33.75 2.72
C THR A 394 1.56 35.03 2.24
N LEU A 395 2.88 35.01 2.01
CA LEU A 395 3.61 36.14 1.45
C LEU A 395 3.18 36.42 0.01
N ASN A 396 3.04 37.70 -0.37
CA ASN A 396 2.84 38.07 -1.77
C ASN A 396 4.19 38.05 -2.52
N SER A 397 4.31 37.19 -3.54
CA SER A 397 5.57 36.93 -4.25
C SER A 397 6.14 38.12 -5.03
N GLY A 398 5.37 39.19 -5.23
CA GLY A 398 5.80 40.39 -5.98
C GLY A 398 6.40 41.51 -5.12
N VAL A 399 6.55 41.30 -3.80
CA VAL A 399 6.84 42.38 -2.85
C VAL A 399 8.34 42.44 -2.53
N GLN A 400 8.92 43.64 -2.60
CA GLN A 400 10.30 43.89 -2.22
C GLN A 400 10.42 44.19 -0.72
N ASP A 401 11.52 43.77 -0.12
CA ASP A 401 11.82 44.09 1.28
C ASP A 401 12.06 45.60 1.44
N ARG A 402 11.54 46.16 2.53
CA ARG A 402 11.61 47.60 2.83
C ARG A 402 11.83 47.84 4.32
N PRO A 403 12.45 48.97 4.70
CA PRO A 403 12.54 49.39 6.10
C PRO A 403 11.16 49.48 6.75
N ILE A 404 11.04 49.11 8.03
CA ILE A 404 9.75 49.17 8.72
C ILE A 404 9.17 50.58 8.84
N SER A 405 10.00 51.62 8.73
CA SER A 405 9.58 53.01 8.66
C SER A 405 8.77 53.34 7.40
N GLU A 406 8.93 52.56 6.34
CA GLU A 406 8.26 52.74 5.05
C GLU A 406 6.98 51.89 4.90
N LEU A 407 6.69 51.03 5.88
CA LEU A 407 5.52 50.13 5.87
C LEU A 407 4.24 50.76 6.42
N GLY A 408 4.25 52.07 6.69
CA GLY A 408 3.05 52.84 7.06
C GLY A 408 2.49 52.57 8.46
N PHE A 409 3.23 51.92 9.36
CA PHE A 409 2.76 51.72 10.74
C PHE A 409 2.78 53.01 11.57
N LYS A 410 1.98 53.03 12.65
CA LYS A 410 2.00 54.13 13.62
C LYS A 410 3.40 54.32 14.19
N ARG A 411 3.82 55.58 14.37
CA ARG A 411 5.16 55.95 14.90
C ARG A 411 5.55 55.21 16.19
N ARG A 412 4.58 54.98 17.09
CA ARG A 412 4.79 54.20 18.32
C ARG A 412 5.14 52.74 18.03
N THR A 413 4.45 52.10 17.10
CA THR A 413 4.68 50.71 16.69
C THR A 413 6.04 50.59 16.01
N CYS A 414 6.37 51.49 15.08
CA CYS A 414 7.70 51.53 14.46
C CYS A 414 8.81 51.65 15.52
N ASN A 415 8.67 52.55 16.50
CA ASN A 415 9.67 52.73 17.54
C ASN A 415 9.85 51.49 18.43
N ILE A 416 8.78 50.74 18.71
CA ILE A 416 8.87 49.49 19.48
C ILE A 416 9.61 48.42 18.66
N LEU A 417 9.24 48.27 17.38
CA LEU A 417 9.87 47.30 16.49
C LEU A 417 11.36 47.63 16.26
N LEU A 418 11.70 48.90 16.02
CA LEU A 418 13.09 49.35 15.89
C LEU A 418 13.90 49.10 17.17
N LYS A 419 13.33 49.38 18.35
CA LYS A 419 13.98 49.06 19.64
C LYS A 419 14.18 47.57 19.86
N ALA A 420 13.32 46.74 19.29
CA ALA A 420 13.44 45.28 19.31
C ALA A 420 14.38 44.73 18.22
N GLY A 421 15.10 45.60 17.49
CA GLY A 421 16.02 45.21 16.42
C GLY A 421 15.35 44.81 15.11
N ILE A 422 14.04 45.02 14.96
CA ILE A 422 13.29 44.70 13.75
C ILE A 422 13.33 45.92 12.84
N ILE A 423 14.21 45.91 11.83
CA ILE A 423 14.46 47.07 10.97
C ILE A 423 13.85 46.95 9.57
N SER A 424 13.56 45.75 9.09
CA SER A 424 12.97 45.48 7.76
C SER A 424 11.64 44.71 7.84
N PHE A 425 10.91 44.70 6.73
CA PHE A 425 9.70 43.88 6.56
C PHE A 425 10.02 42.40 6.72
N SER A 426 11.13 41.91 6.17
CA SER A 426 11.56 40.51 6.29
C SER A 426 11.70 40.06 7.75
N MET A 427 12.34 40.88 8.60
CA MET A 427 12.48 40.63 10.04
C MET A 427 11.14 40.67 10.77
N LEU A 428 10.25 41.59 10.39
CA LEU A 428 8.92 41.71 10.98
C LEU A 428 8.07 40.49 10.63
N TRP A 429 8.08 40.07 9.37
CA TRP A 429 7.38 38.89 8.89
C TRP A 429 7.89 37.63 9.60
N PHE A 430 9.20 37.51 9.80
CA PHE A 430 9.80 36.43 10.59
C PHE A 430 9.20 36.36 12.01
N ARG A 431 9.12 37.47 12.74
CA ARG A 431 8.52 37.50 14.08
C ARG A 431 7.02 37.18 14.10
N ILE A 432 6.27 37.60 13.08
CA ILE A 432 4.84 37.27 12.92
C ILE A 432 4.67 35.76 12.72
N THR A 433 5.47 35.16 11.83
CA THR A 433 5.39 33.72 11.52
C THR A 433 5.81 32.83 12.69
N GLN A 434 6.81 33.25 13.48
CA GLN A 434 7.22 32.54 14.69
C GLN A 434 6.24 32.72 15.87
N GLY A 435 5.25 33.61 15.75
CA GLY A 435 4.38 33.97 16.87
C GLY A 435 5.07 34.76 17.98
N THR A 436 6.34 35.13 17.82
CA THR A 436 7.16 35.79 18.85
C THR A 436 7.05 37.30 18.86
N LEU A 437 6.25 37.89 17.96
CA LEU A 437 6.02 39.33 17.94
C LEU A 437 5.34 39.83 19.24
N LEU A 438 4.54 38.98 19.88
CA LEU A 438 3.87 39.27 21.16
C LEU A 438 4.83 39.23 22.36
N ASP A 439 6.03 38.67 22.19
CA ASP A 439 7.04 38.57 23.25
C ASP A 439 7.87 39.87 23.39
N ILE A 440 7.66 40.83 22.49
CA ILE A 440 8.35 42.13 22.52
C ILE A 440 7.78 42.99 23.64
N ASP A 441 8.65 43.55 24.48
CA ASP A 441 8.25 44.46 25.55
C ASP A 441 7.35 45.59 25.00
N ARG A 442 6.18 45.76 25.64
CA ARG A 442 5.14 46.73 25.26
C ARG A 442 4.45 46.48 23.91
N PHE A 443 4.55 45.27 23.34
CA PHE A 443 3.88 44.87 22.10
C PHE A 443 2.68 43.93 22.38
N GLY A 444 1.50 44.50 22.63
CA GLY A 444 0.29 43.72 22.93
C GLY A 444 -0.53 43.29 21.71
N ASN A 445 -1.56 42.46 21.93
CA ASN A 445 -2.48 41.93 20.90
C ASN A 445 -3.08 43.01 19.98
N LYS A 446 -3.35 44.22 20.50
CA LYS A 446 -3.83 45.33 19.69
C LYS A 446 -2.80 45.81 18.66
N SER A 447 -1.54 45.90 19.06
CA SER A 447 -0.43 46.27 18.16
C SER A 447 -0.16 45.18 17.13
N TYR A 448 -0.29 43.91 17.53
CA TYR A 448 -0.19 42.76 16.63
C TYR A 448 -1.25 42.82 15.53
N ASN A 449 -2.53 42.99 15.90
CA ASN A 449 -3.62 43.07 14.94
C ASN A 449 -3.49 44.29 14.00
N ASP A 450 -3.06 45.45 14.52
CA ASP A 450 -2.81 46.65 13.72
C ASP A 450 -1.70 46.40 12.67
N VAL A 451 -0.63 45.66 13.03
CA VAL A 451 0.46 45.32 12.10
C VAL A 451 0.00 44.33 11.03
N VAL A 452 -0.65 43.23 11.44
CA VAL A 452 -1.14 42.21 10.48
C VAL A 452 -2.13 42.83 9.51
N LYS A 453 -3.07 43.64 10.01
CA LYS A 453 -4.04 44.36 9.18
C LYS A 453 -3.36 45.30 8.19
N GLY A 454 -2.38 46.09 8.64
CA GLY A 454 -1.63 47.00 7.77
C GLY A 454 -0.85 46.27 6.66
N LEU A 455 -0.30 45.09 6.95
CA LEU A 455 0.39 44.26 5.96
C LEU A 455 -0.55 43.62 4.94
N VAL A 456 -1.76 43.22 5.36
CA VAL A 456 -2.81 42.72 4.45
C VAL A 456 -3.31 43.84 3.54
N GLU A 457 -3.65 45.01 4.10
CA GLU A 457 -4.14 46.16 3.34
C GLU A 457 -3.10 46.69 2.35
N SER A 458 -1.81 46.66 2.73
CA SER A 458 -0.71 47.08 1.85
C SER A 458 -0.30 46.01 0.84
N GLY A 459 -0.95 44.84 0.85
CA GLY A 459 -0.68 43.75 -0.10
C GLY A 459 0.65 43.03 0.11
N TYR A 460 1.31 43.22 1.25
CA TYR A 460 2.56 42.54 1.61
C TYR A 460 2.32 41.07 1.94
N ILE A 461 1.16 40.76 2.52
CA ILE A 461 0.71 39.41 2.86
C ILE A 461 -0.75 39.20 2.42
N LEU A 462 -1.13 37.95 2.16
CA LEU A 462 -2.45 37.55 1.67
C LEU A 462 -3.12 36.62 2.68
N GLU A 463 -4.41 36.80 2.95
CA GLU A 463 -5.22 35.85 3.71
C GLU A 463 -5.50 34.58 2.90
N LYS A 464 -5.30 33.40 3.49
CA LYS A 464 -5.78 32.14 2.90
C LYS A 464 -7.31 32.15 2.97
N LYS A 465 -7.98 32.18 1.81
CA LYS A 465 -9.40 31.82 1.74
C LYS A 465 -9.52 30.35 2.18
N ILE A 466 -10.20 30.12 3.30
CA ILE A 466 -10.54 28.79 3.84
C ILE A 466 -11.41 28.04 2.83
#